data_AF-A0A8I1X2V7-F1
#
_entry.id   AF-A0A8I1X2V7-F1
#
_cell.length_a   1.000
_cell.length_b   1.000
_cell.length_c   1.000
_cell.angle_alpha   90.00
_cell.angle_beta   90.00
_cell.angle_gamma   90.00
#
_symmetry.space_group_name_H-M   'P 1'
#
loop_
_entity.id
_entity.type
_entity.pdbx_description
1 polymer ?
#
loop_
_entity_poly.entity_id
_entity_poly.type
_entity_poly.pdbx_seq_one_letter_code
_entity_poly.pdbx_strand_id
1 'polypeptide(L)' 'MSAAKLNIDELEAGYPLFCKALRLLILKGNSVKDIEKTVCWGHLETLNRCLPGRYKAPTYLMALIKRDIAKPNNY' A
#
# COMPACT_ATOMS: atom_id res chain seq x y z
N MET A 1 -16.51 3.71 -21.75
CA MET A 1 -15.36 3.48 -20.85
C MET A 1 -15.89 3.44 -19.44
N SER A 2 -16.18 2.25 -18.92
CA SER A 2 -16.76 2.08 -17.59
C SER A 2 -15.65 2.27 -16.57
N ALA A 3 -15.59 3.45 -15.95
CA ALA A 3 -14.94 3.60 -14.66
C ALA A 3 -15.68 2.62 -13.73
N ALA A 4 -15.13 1.42 -13.57
CA ALA A 4 -15.63 0.45 -12.63
C ALA A 4 -15.71 1.18 -11.30
N LYS A 5 -16.92 1.35 -10.79
CA LYS A 5 -17.13 1.66 -9.38
C LYS A 5 -16.56 0.46 -8.64
N LEU A 6 -15.24 0.46 -8.42
CA LEU A 6 -14.60 -0.49 -7.53
C LEU A 6 -15.30 -0.28 -6.20
N ASN A 7 -16.13 -1.25 -5.84
CA ASN A 7 -16.79 -1.22 -4.55
C ASN A 7 -15.67 -1.33 -3.50
N ILE A 8 -15.85 -0.65 -2.36
CA ILE A 8 -14.86 -0.66 -1.28
C ILE A 8 -14.47 -2.11 -0.93
N ASP A 9 -15.42 -3.06 -1.02
CA ASP A 9 -15.18 -4.49 -0.84
C ASP A 9 -14.15 -5.10 -1.79
N GLU A 10 -14.17 -4.77 -3.08
CA GLU A 10 -13.18 -5.28 -4.06
C GLU A 10 -11.79 -4.68 -3.78
N LEU A 11 -11.78 -3.42 -3.34
CA LEU A 11 -10.58 -2.72 -2.95
C LEU A 11 -9.97 -3.33 -1.67
N GLU A 12 -10.81 -3.67 -0.68
CA GLU A 12 -10.43 -4.37 0.54
C GLU A 12 -9.91 -5.78 0.22
N ALA A 13 -10.54 -6.50 -0.71
CA ALA A 13 -10.07 -7.81 -1.17
C ALA A 13 -8.68 -7.73 -1.82
N GLY A 14 -8.40 -6.63 -2.53
CA GLY A 14 -7.07 -6.33 -3.10
C GLY A 14 -6.02 -5.85 -2.09
N TYR A 15 -6.40 -5.52 -0.84
CA TYR A 15 -5.49 -4.93 0.14
C TYR A 15 -4.20 -5.74 0.39
N PRO A 16 -4.24 -7.07 0.58
CA PRO A 16 -3.03 -7.87 0.76
C PRO A 16 -2.09 -7.79 -0.46
N LEU A 17 -2.65 -7.69 -1.66
CA LEU A 17 -1.88 -7.56 -2.90
C LEU A 17 -1.18 -6.19 -2.97
N PHE A 18 -1.87 -5.11 -2.59
CA PHE A 18 -1.27 -3.76 -2.55
C PHE A 18 -0.13 -3.68 -1.54
N CYS A 19 -0.28 -4.29 -0.36
CA CYS A 19 0.79 -4.35 0.64
C CYS A 19 2.02 -5.13 0.12
N LYS A 20 1.79 -6.26 -0.56
CA LYS A 20 2.85 -7.06 -1.18
C LYS A 20 3.56 -6.28 -2.30
N ALA A 21 2.81 -5.57 -3.15
CA ALA A 21 3.36 -4.72 -4.19
C ALA A 21 4.21 -3.59 -3.61
N LEU A 22 3.71 -2.91 -2.56
CA LEU A 22 4.44 -1.87 -1.84
C LEU A 22 5.78 -2.39 -1.29
N ARG A 23 5.78 -3.59 -0.69
CA ARG A 23 7.01 -4.25 -0.20
C ARG A 23 8.00 -4.53 -1.34
N LEU A 24 7.54 -5.04 -2.47
CA LEU A 24 8.39 -5.30 -3.64
C LEU A 24 8.99 -4.01 -4.21
N LEU A 25 8.22 -2.93 -4.28
CA LEU A 25 8.69 -1.63 -4.76
C LEU A 25 9.79 -1.07 -3.84
N ILE A 26 9.63 -1.20 -2.52
CA ILE A 26 10.63 -0.80 -1.53
C ILE A 26 11.90 -1.64 -1.67
N LEU A 27 11.76 -2.98 -1.78
CA LEU A 27 12.90 -3.89 -1.96
C LEU A 27 13.67 -3.63 -3.26
N LYS A 28 12.97 -3.25 -4.32
CA LYS A 28 13.57 -2.87 -5.61
C LYS A 28 14.31 -1.53 -5.53
N GLY A 29 14.19 -0.78 -4.43
CA GLY A 29 14.87 0.50 -4.23
C GLY A 29 14.15 1.68 -4.89
N ASN A 30 12.84 1.58 -5.16
CA ASN A 30 12.08 2.71 -5.70
C ASN A 30 12.00 3.85 -4.68
N SER A 31 12.09 5.08 -5.17
CA SER A 31 11.94 6.27 -4.35
C SER A 31 10.49 6.42 -3.87
N VAL A 32 10.29 7.10 -2.75
CA VAL A 32 8.94 7.39 -2.21
C VAL A 32 8.05 8.03 -3.27
N LYS A 33 8.58 9.04 -3.98
CA LYS A 33 7.88 9.76 -5.05
C LYS A 33 7.43 8.87 -6.22
N ASP A 34 8.16 7.79 -6.49
CA ASP A 34 7.79 6.85 -7.56
C ASP A 34 6.69 5.90 -7.08
N ILE A 35 6.78 5.47 -5.81
CA ILE A 35 5.78 4.62 -5.17
C ILE A 35 4.45 5.36 -5.02
N GLU A 36 4.47 6.64 -4.66
CA GLU A 36 3.27 7.51 -4.58
C GLU A 36 2.50 7.60 -5.91
N LYS A 37 3.20 7.49 -7.05
CA LYS A 37 2.58 7.51 -8.38
C LYS A 37 1.99 6.16 -8.80
N THR A 38 2.17 5.11 -8.00
CA THR A 38 1.68 3.78 -8.36
C THR A 38 0.20 3.62 -8.03
N VAL A 39 -0.47 2.77 -8.81
CA VAL A 39 -1.88 2.43 -8.61
C VAL A 39 -2.14 1.82 -7.22
N CYS A 40 -1.20 1.01 -6.69
CA CYS A 40 -1.34 0.44 -5.36
C CYS A 40 -1.35 1.50 -4.24
N TRP A 41 -0.62 2.60 -4.40
CA TRP A 41 -0.63 3.70 -3.45
C TRP A 41 -1.98 4.41 -3.44
N GLY A 42 -2.50 4.78 -4.62
CA GLY A 42 -3.82 5.41 -4.73
C GLY A 42 -4.95 4.53 -4.16
N HIS A 43 -4.86 3.21 -4.32
CA HIS A 43 -5.80 2.27 -3.71
C HIS A 43 -5.71 2.25 -2.18
N LEU A 44 -4.49 2.24 -1.62
CA LEU A 44 -4.28 2.32 -0.17
C LEU A 44 -4.76 3.67 0.41
N GLU A 45 -4.53 4.78 -0.29
CA GLU A 45 -5.05 6.08 0.10
C GLU A 45 -6.57 6.11 0.08
N THR A 46 -7.18 5.51 -0.94
CA THR A 46 -8.65 5.41 -1.06
C THR A 46 -9.23 4.58 0.09
N LEU A 47 -8.62 3.44 0.44
CA LEU A 47 -9.01 2.63 1.59
C LEU A 47 -8.89 3.40 2.91
N ASN A 48 -7.77 4.08 3.13
CA ASN A 48 -7.57 4.91 4.33
C ASN A 48 -8.55 6.09 4.38
N ARG A 49 -8.90 6.69 3.23
CA ARG A 49 -9.87 7.79 3.15
C ARG A 49 -11.30 7.30 3.43
N CYS A 50 -11.68 6.15 2.89
CA CYS A 50 -13.00 5.56 3.07
C CYS A 50 -13.18 4.93 4.46
N LEU A 51 -12.11 4.34 5.01
CA LEU A 51 -12.12 3.54 6.24
C LEU A 51 -10.88 3.86 7.12
N PRO A 52 -10.72 5.09 7.62
CA PRO A 52 -9.53 5.52 8.38
C PRO A 52 -9.32 4.78 9.70
N GLY A 53 -10.38 4.17 10.26
CA GLY A 53 -10.28 3.33 11.46
C GLY A 53 -9.72 1.93 11.18
N ARG A 54 -9.92 1.41 9.96
CA ARG A 54 -9.56 0.03 9.58
C ARG A 54 -8.21 -0.04 8.86
N TYR A 55 -7.93 0.96 8.02
CA TYR A 55 -6.71 1.02 7.20
C TYR A 55 -5.84 2.18 7.60
N LYS A 56 -4.52 1.95 7.60
CA LYS A 56 -3.52 2.99 7.88
C LYS A 56 -3.12 3.71 6.61
N ALA A 57 -2.66 4.95 6.76
CA ALA A 57 -2.11 5.73 5.65
C ALA A 57 -0.96 4.97 4.96
N PRO A 58 -0.87 5.01 3.62
CA PRO A 58 0.19 4.31 2.90
C PRO A 58 1.59 4.79 3.26
N THR A 59 1.76 6.05 3.66
CA THR A 59 3.02 6.57 4.23
C THR A 59 3.45 5.81 5.49
N TYR A 60 2.50 5.52 6.39
CA TYR A 60 2.74 4.77 7.61
C TYR A 60 3.04 3.29 7.31
N LEU A 61 2.28 2.67 6.40
CA LEU A 61 2.53 1.30 5.93
C LEU A 61 3.92 1.17 5.32
N MET A 62 4.32 2.13 4.48
CA MET A 62 5.64 2.17 3.88
C MET A 62 6.75 2.29 4.93
N ALA A 63 6.59 3.15 5.94
CA ALA A 63 7.57 3.30 7.02
C ALA A 63 7.71 2.00 7.84
N LEU A 64 6.58 1.33 8.14
CA LEU A 64 6.57 0.03 8.81
C LEU A 64 7.30 -1.03 7.99
N ILE A 65 6.95 -1.17 6.70
CA ILE A 65 7.57 -2.16 5.81
C ILE A 65 9.06 -1.87 5.63
N LYS A 66 9.46 -0.60 5.47
CA LYS A 66 10.88 -0.21 5.41
C LYS A 66 11.62 -0.62 6.67
N ARG A 67 11.04 -0.37 7.84
CA ARG A 67 11.63 -0.77 9.13
C ARG A 67 11.71 -2.29 9.28
N ASP A 68 10.70 -3.02 8.82
CA ASP A 68 10.66 -4.48 8.82
C ASP A 68 11.76 -5.06 7.92
N ILE A 69 11.91 -4.55 6.70
CA ILE A 69 12.99 -4.94 5.78
C ILE A 69 14.37 -4.58 6.33
N ALA A 70 14.52 -3.39 6.92
CA ALA A 70 15.78 -2.91 7.48
C ALA A 70 16.18 -3.64 8.77
N LYS A 71 15.24 -4.32 9.43
CA LYS A 71 15.52 -5.27 10.51
C LYS A 71 15.61 -6.67 9.88
N PRO A 72 16.79 -7.12 9.43
CA PRO A 72 16.95 -8.54 9.14
C PRO A 72 16.61 -9.27 10.44
N ASN A 73 15.60 -10.13 10.38
CA ASN A 73 15.12 -10.89 11.52
C ASN A 73 16.29 -11.72 12.06
N ASN A 74 16.94 -11.22 13.12
CA ASN A 74 17.87 -11.98 13.95
C ASN A 74 17.02 -12.94 14.80
N TYR A 75 16.74 -14.12 14.25
CA TYR A 75 16.32 -15.30 15.00
C TYR A 75 17.06 -16.51 14.46
#